data_AF-A0A5M8FE86-F1
#
_entry.id   AF-A0A5M8FE86-F1
#
_cell.length_a   1.000
_cell.length_b   1.000
_cell.length_c   1.000
_cell.angle_alpha   90.00
_cell.angle_beta   90.00
_cell.angle_gamma   90.00
#
_symmetry.space_group_name_H-M   'P 1'
#
loop_
_entity.id
_entity.type
_entity.pdbx_description
1 polymer ?
#
loop_
_entity_poly.entity_id
_entity_poly.type
_entity_poly.pdbx_seq_one_letter_code
_entity_poly.pdbx_strand_id
1 'polypeptide(L)'
;MRQTLMGALFVGLMANGIATAVADDEEDLIGHMTRMQYFAHKLALSIDTGNQPLQAFYAHEVEEQIDGLLEIELFDDIHIAQLAQEYLVPRFETLEAAIKSADGSQASKAFDDLVEGCNRCHSAAKHAYIRIERRADNPFMQIFAP
;
A
#
# COMPACT_ATOMS: atom_id res chain seq x y z
N MET A 1 -61.83 21.19 -49.57
CA MET A 1 -60.83 20.28 -50.18
C MET A 1 -59.73 20.05 -49.14
N ARG A 2 -59.56 18.86 -48.54
CA ARG A 2 -58.69 17.74 -49.01
C ARG A 2 -57.28 18.27 -49.35
N GLN A 3 -56.16 17.83 -48.77
CA GLN A 3 -55.74 16.50 -48.31
C GLN A 3 -54.52 16.56 -47.36
N THR A 4 -54.58 15.78 -46.27
CA THR A 4 -53.58 14.83 -45.73
C THR A 4 -52.12 14.83 -46.25
N LEU A 5 -51.13 14.84 -45.33
CA LEU A 5 -50.45 13.68 -44.72
C LEU A 5 -48.94 13.92 -44.45
N MET A 6 -48.49 13.41 -43.29
CA MET A 6 -47.18 12.79 -43.01
C MET A 6 -45.93 13.66 -42.77
N GLY A 7 -45.31 13.46 -41.60
CA GLY A 7 -43.97 13.98 -41.32
C GLY A 7 -43.47 13.80 -39.88
N ALA A 8 -43.32 12.55 -39.47
CA ALA A 8 -42.39 12.04 -38.44
C ALA A 8 -42.22 12.78 -37.09
N LEU A 9 -42.74 12.10 -36.07
CA LEU A 9 -42.36 12.13 -34.67
C LEU A 9 -40.84 11.86 -34.51
N PHE A 10 -40.07 12.79 -33.96
CA PHE A 10 -38.77 12.49 -33.35
C PHE A 10 -38.87 12.75 -31.85
N VAL A 11 -39.14 11.68 -31.10
CA VAL A 11 -38.93 11.62 -29.66
C VAL A 11 -37.42 11.72 -29.43
N GLY A 12 -36.97 12.85 -28.89
CA GLY A 12 -35.60 13.02 -28.42
C GLY A 12 -35.37 12.10 -27.22
N LEU A 13 -34.81 10.93 -27.50
CA LEU A 13 -34.45 9.92 -26.51
C LEU A 13 -33.19 10.39 -25.76
N MET A 14 -33.38 10.58 -24.45
CA MET A 14 -32.41 10.59 -23.35
C MET A 14 -30.95 10.27 -23.71
N ALA A 15 -30.06 11.23 -23.46
CA ALA A 15 -28.68 10.95 -23.10
C ALA A 15 -28.41 11.60 -21.73
N ASN A 16 -28.90 10.95 -20.67
CA ASN A 16 -28.33 11.13 -19.35
C ASN A 16 -26.91 10.57 -19.41
N GLY A 17 -25.94 11.43 -19.70
CA GLY A 17 -24.54 11.14 -19.45
C GLY A 17 -24.36 10.94 -17.96
N ILE A 18 -24.48 9.69 -17.50
CA ILE A 18 -23.78 9.28 -16.29
C ILE A 18 -22.32 9.38 -16.69
N ALA A 19 -21.70 10.50 -16.36
CA ALA A 19 -20.26 10.57 -16.27
C ALA A 19 -19.89 9.53 -15.21
N THR A 20 -19.56 8.32 -15.66
CA THR A 20 -18.70 7.44 -14.89
C THR A 20 -17.46 8.28 -14.64
N ALA A 21 -17.31 8.78 -13.41
CA ALA A 21 -16.00 9.13 -12.92
C ALA A 21 -15.19 7.86 -13.07
N VAL A 22 -14.42 7.78 -14.15
CA VAL A 22 -13.19 7.01 -14.15
C VAL A 22 -12.43 7.63 -12.99
N ALA A 23 -12.49 6.99 -11.83
CA ALA A 23 -11.42 7.13 -10.87
C ALA A 23 -10.19 6.79 -11.70
N ASP A 24 -9.38 7.80 -11.96
CA ASP A 24 -8.14 7.60 -12.68
C ASP A 24 -7.41 6.51 -11.89
N ASP A 25 -7.05 5.40 -12.53
CA ASP A 25 -6.12 4.40 -11.98
C ASP A 25 -4.69 5.00 -11.91
N GLU A 26 -4.60 6.32 -11.68
CA GLU A 26 -3.39 7.04 -11.30
C GLU A 26 -3.06 6.53 -9.90
N GLU A 27 -2.05 5.67 -9.83
CA GLU A 27 -1.80 4.77 -8.71
C GLU A 27 -1.79 5.53 -7.38
N ASP A 28 -2.67 5.09 -6.47
CA ASP A 28 -2.89 5.74 -5.17
C ASP A 28 -1.71 5.46 -4.22
N LEU A 29 -0.61 6.20 -4.40
CA LEU A 29 0.56 6.17 -3.53
C LEU A 29 0.17 6.36 -2.05
N ILE A 30 -0.75 7.28 -1.77
CA ILE A 30 -1.20 7.57 -0.40
C ILE A 30 -1.92 6.36 0.19
N GLY A 31 -2.75 5.67 -0.60
CA GLY A 31 -3.41 4.43 -0.24
C GLY A 31 -2.43 3.32 0.11
N HIS A 32 -1.42 3.10 -0.74
CA HIS A 32 -0.35 2.13 -0.46
C HIS A 32 0.44 2.48 0.79
N MET A 33 0.88 3.74 0.94
CA MET A 33 1.60 4.22 2.13
C MET A 33 0.78 4.05 3.42
N THR A 34 -0.51 4.37 3.38
CA THR A 34 -1.43 4.25 4.52
C THR A 34 -1.58 2.78 4.94
N ARG A 35 -1.84 1.88 3.98
CA ARG A 35 -1.95 0.44 4.22
C ARG A 35 -0.62 -0.14 4.69
N MET A 36 0.50 0.27 4.10
CA MET A 36 1.83 -0.18 4.46
C MET A 36 2.16 0.17 5.92
N GLN A 37 1.91 1.42 6.34
CA GLN A 37 2.11 1.81 7.74
C GLN A 37 1.20 1.02 8.70
N TYR A 38 -0.05 0.80 8.32
CA TYR A 38 -0.99 0.01 9.10
C TYR A 38 -0.54 -1.46 9.27
N PHE A 39 -0.19 -2.13 8.17
CA PHE A 39 0.24 -3.52 8.20
C PHE A 39 1.63 -3.70 8.82
N ALA A 40 2.57 -2.79 8.58
CA ALA A 40 3.89 -2.83 9.19
C ALA A 40 3.81 -2.72 10.73
N HIS A 41 2.93 -1.88 11.28
CA HIS A 41 2.75 -1.83 12.74
C HIS A 41 2.19 -3.15 13.27
N LYS A 42 1.20 -3.73 12.60
CA LYS A 42 0.66 -5.05 12.98
C LYS A 42 1.69 -6.18 12.87
N LEU A 43 2.55 -6.11 11.86
CA LEU A 43 3.68 -7.02 11.72
C LEU A 43 4.65 -6.87 12.89
N ALA A 44 5.02 -5.64 13.26
CA ALA A 44 5.88 -5.36 14.41
C ALA A 44 5.33 -6.00 15.70
N LEU A 45 4.05 -5.76 15.99
CA LEU A 45 3.37 -6.34 17.16
C LEU A 45 3.36 -7.87 17.13
N SER A 46 3.20 -8.47 15.94
CA SER A 46 3.23 -9.92 15.76
C SER A 46 4.63 -10.51 15.95
N ILE A 47 5.67 -9.79 15.52
CA ILE A 47 7.07 -10.15 15.75
C ILE A 47 7.38 -10.07 17.24
N ASP A 48 7.00 -8.96 17.90
CA ASP A 48 7.24 -8.71 19.32
C ASP A 48 6.62 -9.78 20.24
N THR A 49 5.46 -10.32 19.85
CA THR A 49 4.77 -11.37 20.61
C THR A 49 5.12 -12.80 20.15
N GLY A 50 5.93 -12.96 19.10
CA GLY A 50 6.31 -14.27 18.56
C GLY A 50 5.16 -15.02 17.87
N ASN A 51 4.08 -14.34 17.45
CA ASN A 51 2.94 -14.97 16.80
C ASN A 51 3.21 -15.23 15.31
N GLN A 52 3.80 -16.39 15.02
CA GLN A 52 4.24 -16.78 13.67
C GLN A 52 3.13 -16.72 12.60
N PRO A 53 1.90 -17.23 12.82
CA PRO A 53 0.82 -17.07 11.84
C PRO A 53 0.51 -15.60 11.49
N LEU A 54 0.49 -14.71 12.49
CA LEU A 54 0.26 -13.28 12.24
C LEU A 54 1.47 -12.60 11.59
N GLN A 55 2.70 -13.02 11.91
CA GLN A 55 3.90 -12.53 11.23
C GLN A 55 3.84 -12.85 9.73
N ALA A 56 3.57 -14.11 9.37
CA ALA A 56 3.46 -14.51 7.97
C ALA A 56 2.32 -13.76 7.24
N PHE A 57 1.15 -13.64 7.88
CA PHE A 57 0.03 -12.91 7.32
C PHE A 57 0.37 -11.44 7.06
N TYR A 58 0.86 -10.72 8.08
CA TYR A 58 1.14 -9.29 7.92
C TYR A 58 2.40 -8.99 7.11
N ALA A 59 3.36 -9.93 7.00
CA ALA A 59 4.45 -9.82 6.05
C ALA A 59 3.91 -9.81 4.62
N HIS A 60 3.03 -10.76 4.26
CA HIS A 60 2.40 -10.79 2.94
C HIS A 60 1.62 -9.50 2.65
N GLU A 61 0.83 -8.98 3.60
CA GLU A 61 0.10 -7.72 3.37
C GLU A 61 1.02 -6.51 3.16
N VAL A 62 2.22 -6.51 3.75
CA VAL A 62 3.26 -5.49 3.50
C VAL A 62 3.89 -5.68 2.13
N GLU A 63 4.16 -6.92 1.71
CA GLU A 63 4.66 -7.28 0.38
C GLU A 63 3.75 -6.73 -0.73
N GLU A 64 2.44 -6.99 -0.61
CA GLU A 64 1.44 -6.50 -1.56
C GLU A 64 1.44 -4.97 -1.66
N GLN A 65 1.76 -4.26 -0.56
CA GLN A 65 1.90 -2.81 -0.64
C GLN A 65 3.20 -2.40 -1.33
N ILE A 66 4.31 -3.14 -1.14
CA ILE A 66 5.58 -2.89 -1.83
C ILE A 66 5.42 -3.14 -3.32
N ASP A 67 4.80 -4.24 -3.73
CA ASP A 67 4.51 -4.54 -5.13
C ASP A 67 3.67 -3.43 -5.76
N GLY A 68 2.64 -2.94 -5.04
CA GLY A 68 1.87 -1.78 -5.47
C GLY A 68 2.71 -0.50 -5.66
N LEU A 69 3.79 -0.29 -4.90
CA LEU A 69 4.71 0.85 -5.13
C LEU A 69 5.60 0.67 -6.35
N LEU A 70 5.91 -0.58 -6.72
CA LEU A 70 6.76 -0.88 -7.86
C LEU A 70 6.06 -0.61 -9.19
N GLU A 71 4.73 -0.58 -9.19
CA GLU A 71 3.96 -0.13 -10.36
C GLU A 71 3.99 1.40 -10.50
N ILE A 72 4.25 2.15 -9.41
CA ILE A 72 4.29 3.62 -9.40
C ILE A 72 5.61 4.15 -9.95
N GLU A 73 5.67 4.37 -11.25
CA GLU A 73 6.88 4.89 -11.90
C GLU A 73 7.19 6.34 -11.50
N LEU A 74 6.18 7.20 -11.38
CA LEU A 74 6.37 8.62 -11.08
C LEU A 74 5.24 9.18 -10.22
N PHE A 75 5.59 9.90 -9.15
CA PHE A 75 4.67 10.70 -8.35
C PHE A 75 5.36 12.02 -7.98
N ASP A 76 4.75 13.17 -8.30
CA ASP A 76 5.35 14.50 -8.07
C ASP A 76 6.84 14.60 -8.53
N ASP A 77 7.13 14.15 -9.76
CA ASP A 77 8.48 14.10 -10.36
C ASP A 77 9.50 13.21 -9.60
N ILE A 78 9.03 12.30 -8.74
CA ILE A 78 9.85 11.35 -7.99
C ILE A 78 9.63 9.94 -8.54
N HIS A 79 10.72 9.23 -8.85
CA HIS A 79 10.68 7.84 -9.30
C HIS A 79 10.41 6.88 -8.15
N ILE A 80 9.14 6.63 -7.82
CA ILE A 80 8.75 5.86 -6.63
C ILE A 80 9.22 4.40 -6.72
N ALA A 81 8.94 3.72 -7.84
CA ALA A 81 9.37 2.34 -8.07
C ALA A 81 10.89 2.17 -7.89
N GLN A 82 11.69 3.10 -8.42
CA GLN A 82 13.14 3.09 -8.26
C GLN A 82 13.56 3.22 -6.77
N LEU A 83 12.95 4.14 -6.03
CA LEU A 83 13.25 4.32 -4.60
C LEU A 83 12.82 3.10 -3.78
N ALA A 84 11.66 2.52 -4.06
CA ALA A 84 11.18 1.31 -3.41
C ALA A 84 12.13 0.12 -3.67
N GLN A 85 12.57 -0.05 -4.92
CA GLN A 85 13.53 -1.08 -5.31
C GLN A 85 14.89 -0.93 -4.59
N GLU A 86 15.36 0.30 -4.38
CA GLU A 86 16.63 0.57 -3.71
C GLU A 86 16.55 0.45 -2.19
N TYR A 87 15.51 1.04 -1.60
CA TYR A 87 15.43 1.23 -0.15
C TYR A 87 14.55 0.23 0.58
N LEU A 88 13.52 -0.34 -0.06
CA LEU A 88 12.55 -1.22 0.61
C LEU A 88 12.75 -2.69 0.26
N VAL A 89 12.76 -3.05 -1.04
CA VAL A 89 12.70 -4.45 -1.49
C VAL A 89 13.76 -5.35 -0.83
N PRO A 90 15.07 -5.03 -0.85
CA PRO A 90 16.08 -5.95 -0.29
C PRO A 90 15.94 -6.16 1.23
N ARG A 91 15.42 -5.15 1.94
CA ARG A 91 15.19 -5.21 3.40
C ARG A 91 13.96 -6.03 3.71
N PHE A 92 12.91 -5.87 2.90
CA PHE A 92 11.72 -6.69 3.04
C PHE A 92 12.01 -8.16 2.74
N GLU A 93 12.75 -8.48 1.68
CA GLU A 93 13.19 -9.87 1.40
C GLU A 93 13.99 -10.47 2.57
N THR A 94 14.86 -9.66 3.21
CA THR A 94 15.60 -10.09 4.40
C THR A 94 14.68 -10.37 5.59
N LEU A 95 13.68 -9.51 5.81
CA LEU A 95 12.67 -9.70 6.86
C LEU A 95 11.82 -10.95 6.59
N GLU A 96 11.36 -11.13 5.37
CA GLU A 96 10.52 -12.25 4.96
C GLU A 96 11.27 -13.59 5.16
N ALA A 97 12.55 -13.65 4.75
CA ALA A 97 13.40 -14.79 5.01
C ALA A 97 13.59 -15.06 6.51
N ALA A 98 13.76 -14.02 7.32
CA ALA A 98 13.90 -14.15 8.77
C ALA A 98 12.62 -14.70 9.42
N ILE A 99 11.44 -14.21 9.01
CA ILE A 99 10.13 -14.73 9.45
C ILE A 99 9.97 -16.20 9.04
N LYS A 100 10.26 -16.56 7.77
CA LYS A 100 10.19 -17.94 7.27
C LYS A 100 11.10 -18.90 8.04
N SER A 101 12.23 -18.40 8.55
CA SER A 101 13.17 -19.19 9.37
C SER A 101 12.73 -19.38 10.83
N ALA A 102 11.64 -18.72 11.25
CA ALA A 102 11.14 -18.67 12.63
C ALA A 102 12.16 -18.18 13.67
N ASP A 103 13.19 -17.44 13.25
CA ASP A 103 14.13 -16.78 14.14
C ASP A 103 13.60 -15.39 14.54
N GLY A 104 12.93 -15.33 15.70
CA GLY A 104 12.34 -14.08 16.19
C GLY A 104 13.36 -12.96 16.41
N SER A 105 14.62 -13.27 16.73
CA SER A 105 15.66 -12.25 16.93
C SER A 105 16.10 -11.64 15.61
N GLN A 106 16.29 -12.48 14.59
CA GLN A 106 16.60 -12.02 13.23
C GLN A 106 15.40 -11.28 12.62
N ALA A 107 14.18 -11.76 12.80
CA ALA A 107 12.98 -11.08 12.31
C ALA A 107 12.82 -9.69 12.94
N SER A 108 13.04 -9.58 14.25
CA SER A 108 12.98 -8.29 14.96
C SER A 108 14.02 -7.30 14.44
N LYS A 109 15.27 -7.75 14.25
CA LYS A 109 16.32 -6.90 13.68
C LYS A 109 16.01 -6.50 12.22
N ALA A 110 15.58 -7.46 11.40
CA ALA A 110 15.26 -7.19 10.00
C ALA A 110 14.07 -6.23 9.85
N PHE A 111 13.12 -6.27 10.80
CA PHE A 111 12.03 -5.30 10.85
C PHE A 111 12.54 -3.88 11.18
N ASP A 112 13.48 -3.74 12.12
CA ASP A 112 14.11 -2.44 12.40
C ASP A 112 14.87 -1.92 11.17
N ASP A 113 15.57 -2.81 10.45
CA ASP A 113 16.25 -2.47 9.21
C ASP A 113 15.24 -2.02 8.13
N LEU A 114 14.07 -2.67 8.01
CA LEU A 114 12.96 -2.24 7.14
C LEU A 114 12.46 -0.83 7.49
N VAL A 115 12.26 -0.53 8.77
CA VAL A 115 11.88 0.82 9.25
C VAL A 115 12.94 1.87 8.85
N GLU A 116 14.22 1.52 8.92
CA GLU A 116 15.29 2.37 8.37
C GLU A 116 15.12 2.58 6.85
N GLY A 117 14.78 1.52 6.11
CA GLY A 117 14.44 1.58 4.69
C GLY A 117 13.30 2.56 4.38
N CYS A 118 12.20 2.50 5.13
CA CYS A 118 11.09 3.45 5.01
C CYS A 118 11.57 4.90 5.14
N ASN A 119 12.37 5.17 6.17
CA ASN A 119 12.89 6.51 6.44
C ASN A 119 13.88 7.00 5.37
N ARG A 120 14.71 6.11 4.82
CA ARG A 120 15.63 6.44 3.72
C ARG A 120 14.87 6.76 2.43
N CYS A 121 13.85 5.96 2.10
CA CYS A 121 12.96 6.23 0.97
C CYS A 121 12.27 7.60 1.10
N HIS A 122 11.66 7.89 2.25
CA HIS A 122 11.03 9.18 2.50
C HIS A 122 12.04 10.35 2.43
N SER A 123 13.26 10.17 2.93
CA SER A 123 14.29 11.19 2.81
C SER A 123 14.70 11.44 1.35
N ALA A 124 14.89 10.39 0.56
CA ALA A 124 15.22 10.50 -0.86
C ALA A 124 14.07 11.14 -1.67
N ALA A 125 12.82 10.85 -1.28
CA ALA A 125 11.62 11.46 -1.82
C ALA A 125 11.38 12.91 -1.32
N LYS A 126 12.31 13.54 -0.57
CA LYS A 126 12.18 14.89 0.00
C LYS A 126 11.03 15.04 1.04
N HIS A 127 10.61 13.93 1.61
CA HIS A 127 9.55 13.82 2.63
C HIS A 127 10.11 13.38 4.00
N ALA A 128 11.35 13.77 4.35
CA ALA A 128 12.03 13.35 5.58
C ALA A 128 11.29 13.69 6.90
N TYR A 129 10.29 14.57 6.85
CA TYR A 129 9.41 14.87 7.98
C TYR A 129 8.41 13.73 8.28
N ILE A 130 8.18 12.82 7.33
CA ILE A 130 7.42 11.58 7.54
C ILE A 130 8.36 10.53 8.11
N ARG A 131 8.50 10.55 9.44
CA ARG A 131 9.43 9.69 10.16
C ARG A 131 8.71 8.50 10.78
N ILE A 132 9.11 7.31 10.38
CA ILE A 132 8.58 6.04 10.86
C ILE A 132 9.39 5.57 12.06
N GLU A 133 8.69 5.13 13.11
CA GLU A 133 9.27 4.55 14.31
C GLU A 133 8.52 3.27 14.66
N ARG A 134 9.26 2.24 15.14
CA ARG A 134 8.64 1.06 15.72
C ARG A 134 7.95 1.42 17.03
N ARG A 135 6.73 0.93 17.20
CA ARG A 135 5.90 1.12 18.38
C ARG A 135 5.50 -0.25 18.92
N ALA A 136 5.57 -0.40 20.24
CA ALA A 136 5.19 -1.63 20.94
C ALA A 136 3.81 -1.53 21.61
N ASP A 137 3.24 -0.31 21.68
CA ASP A 137 1.87 -0.13 22.14
C ASP A 137 0.88 -0.65 21.10
N ASN A 138 -0.10 -1.44 21.53
CA ASN A 138 -1.14 -1.99 20.65
C ASN A 138 -2.40 -1.10 20.66
N PRO A 139 -2.64 -0.28 19.62
CA PRO A 139 -3.85 0.53 19.50
C PRO A 139 -5.02 -0.22 18.85
N PHE A 140 -4.82 -1.47 18.42
CA PHE A 140 -5.80 -2.20 17.62
C PHE A 140 -6.74 -3.03 18.50
N MET A 141 -7.96 -3.22 18.01
CA MET A 141 -8.93 -4.17 18.58
C MET A 141 -8.58 -5.62 18.20
N GLN A 142 -7.33 -6.02 18.43
CA GLN A 142 -6.79 -7.32 18.08
C GLN A 142 -5.74 -7.75 19.11
N ILE A 143 -5.76 -9.02 19.51
CA ILE A 143 -4.72 -9.62 20.35
C ILE A 143 -3.63 -10.17 19.42
N PHE A 144 -2.37 -9.85 19.72
CA PHE A 144 -1.23 -10.29 18.92
C PHE A 144 -0.45 -11.44 19.57
N ALA A 145 -0.66 -11.72 20.86
CA ALA A 145 -0.12 -12.92 21.48
C ALA A 145 -0.74 -14.20 20.85
N PRO A 146 0.01 -15.32 20.78
CA PRO A 146 -0.51 -16.61 20.33
C PRO A 146 -1.68 -17.14 21.16
#